data_AF-W7DRR7-F1
#
_entry.id   AF-W7DRR7-F1
#
_cell.length_a   1.000
_cell.length_b   1.000
_cell.length_c   1.000
_cell.angle_alpha   90.00
_cell.angle_beta   90.00
_cell.angle_gamma   90.00
#
_symmetry.space_group_name_H-M   'P 1'
#
loop_
_entity.id
_entity.type
_entity.pdbx_description
1 polymer ?
#
loop_
_entity_poly.entity_id
_entity_poly.type
_entity_poly.pdbx_seq_one_letter_code
_entity_poly.pdbx_strand_id
1 'polypeptide(L)'
;MEKDTGVVLNEGERYGIKLLQLQGLGYEKDANIQASLTFFKSCVPSKLAQAEELLDNIVTLYNHAYPPNKDEILLQLLSYLLYLEQFVEFDSFIVSKRGYVTNVLNKEFPIFCEAVRKAVNDMKIANLKAETVIFFLGTLWKGLAEETRKEIEPVRILVASQLSVSNTRFLKSIVASRFQNQVMLFEMKEANLNEEDLLAKKN
;
A
#
# COMPACT_ATOMS: atom_id res chain seq x y z
N MET A 1 21.28 -20.90 19.85
CA MET A 1 22.34 -19.86 19.83
C MET A 1 22.86 -19.59 21.23
N GLU A 2 22.22 -18.81 22.11
CA GLU A 2 22.81 -18.51 23.44
C GLU A 2 23.07 -19.75 24.30
N LYS A 3 22.16 -20.74 24.27
CA LYS A 3 22.33 -22.04 24.94
C LYS A 3 23.45 -22.91 24.36
N ASP A 4 23.83 -22.68 23.10
CA ASP A 4 24.78 -23.53 22.36
C ASP A 4 26.16 -22.87 22.24
N THR A 5 26.23 -21.53 22.33
CA THR A 5 27.46 -20.75 22.13
C THR A 5 27.96 -20.04 23.39
N GLY A 6 27.14 -19.98 24.46
CA GLY A 6 27.50 -19.27 25.70
C GLY A 6 27.60 -17.75 25.57
N VAL A 7 27.28 -17.20 24.39
CA VAL A 7 27.25 -15.76 24.16
C VAL A 7 25.99 -15.19 24.80
N VAL A 8 26.16 -14.25 25.73
CA VAL A 8 25.06 -13.48 26.33
C VAL A 8 24.86 -12.24 25.47
N LEU A 9 23.79 -12.24 24.67
CA LEU A 9 23.46 -11.09 23.84
C LEU A 9 22.76 -10.05 24.70
N ASN A 10 23.13 -8.79 24.54
CA ASN A 10 22.36 -7.70 25.10
C ASN A 10 21.00 -7.56 24.37
N GLU A 11 20.07 -6.84 24.97
CA GLU A 11 18.71 -6.67 24.43
C GLU A 11 18.74 -6.13 23.00
N GLY A 12 19.65 -5.19 22.74
CA GLY A 12 19.93 -4.63 21.43
C GLY A 12 20.29 -5.70 20.40
N GLU A 13 21.32 -6.49 20.70
CA GLU A 13 21.84 -7.55 19.84
C GLU A 13 20.80 -8.63 19.54
N ARG A 14 19.92 -8.95 20.49
CA ARG A 14 18.82 -9.91 20.29
C ARG A 14 17.81 -9.40 19.27
N TYR A 15 17.41 -8.13 19.35
CA TYR A 15 16.51 -7.55 18.36
C TYR A 15 17.22 -7.37 17.01
N GLY A 16 18.50 -6.96 16.99
CA GLY A 16 19.29 -6.88 15.75
C GLY A 16 19.38 -8.23 15.03
N ILE A 17 19.66 -9.31 15.75
CA ILE A 17 19.68 -10.67 15.20
C ILE A 17 18.29 -11.09 14.73
N LYS A 18 17.22 -10.76 15.47
CA LYS A 18 15.85 -11.07 15.06
C LYS A 18 15.45 -10.30 13.80
N LEU A 19 15.82 -9.02 13.68
CA LEU A 19 15.63 -8.18 12.50
C LEU A 19 16.37 -8.78 11.28
N LEU A 20 17.62 -9.22 11.47
CA LEU A 20 18.42 -9.88 10.42
C LEU A 20 17.82 -11.24 9.99
N GLN A 21 17.29 -12.03 10.93
CA GLN A 21 16.58 -13.28 10.64
C GLN A 21 15.27 -13.04 9.87
N LEU A 22 14.56 -11.95 10.17
CA LEU A 22 13.29 -11.59 9.53
C LEU A 22 13.47 -10.96 8.14
N GLN A 23 14.62 -10.35 7.82
CA GLN A 23 14.92 -9.86 6.47
C GLN A 23 15.12 -11.00 5.44
N GLY A 24 15.48 -12.21 5.88
CA GLY A 24 15.74 -13.37 5.01
C GLY A 24 14.63 -14.43 4.98
N LEU A 25 13.69 -14.40 5.94
CA LEU A 25 12.53 -15.29 5.98
C LEU A 25 11.32 -14.48 5.56
N GLY A 26 10.92 -14.62 4.30
CA GLY A 26 9.78 -13.90 3.73
C GLY A 26 8.59 -13.92 4.70
N TYR A 27 8.00 -12.74 4.91
CA TYR A 27 6.74 -12.52 5.63
C TYR A 27 5.54 -13.19 4.92
N GLU A 28 5.76 -14.29 4.21
CA GLU A 28 4.78 -15.00 3.39
C GLU A 28 3.86 -15.91 4.22
N LYS A 29 4.27 -16.28 5.45
CA LYS A 29 3.50 -17.18 6.32
C LYS A 29 2.95 -16.43 7.53
N ASP A 30 1.62 -16.32 7.59
CA ASP A 30 0.89 -15.69 8.69
C ASP A 30 1.30 -16.20 10.08
N ALA A 31 1.53 -17.51 10.21
CA ALA A 31 1.96 -18.10 11.48
C ALA A 31 3.27 -17.52 12.01
N ASN A 32 4.21 -17.19 11.13
CA ASN A 32 5.50 -16.59 11.51
C ASN A 32 5.35 -15.12 11.91
N ILE A 33 4.44 -14.40 11.24
CA ILE A 33 4.09 -13.02 11.59
C ILE A 33 3.48 -13.00 13.00
N GLN A 34 2.49 -13.84 13.26
CA GLN A 34 1.82 -13.92 14.57
C GLN A 34 2.79 -14.32 15.69
N ALA A 35 3.65 -15.30 15.44
CA ALA A 35 4.67 -15.70 16.41
C ALA A 35 5.64 -14.55 16.72
N SER A 36 6.00 -13.76 15.72
CA SER A 36 6.89 -12.60 15.87
C SER A 36 6.21 -11.48 16.64
N LEU A 37 4.97 -11.12 16.29
CA LEU A 37 4.19 -10.12 17.03
C LEU A 37 3.96 -10.53 18.49
N THR A 38 3.68 -11.82 18.75
CA THR A 38 3.53 -12.35 20.11
C THR A 38 4.82 -12.23 20.91
N PHE A 39 5.96 -12.55 20.29
CA PHE A 39 7.28 -12.39 20.90
C PHE A 39 7.58 -10.91 21.21
N PHE A 40 7.36 -10.00 20.27
CA PHE A 40 7.63 -8.59 20.52
C PHE A 40 6.65 -7.96 21.50
N LYS A 41 5.42 -8.46 21.60
CA LYS A 41 4.47 -8.04 22.63
C LYS A 41 4.97 -8.35 24.04
N SER A 42 5.70 -9.45 24.24
CA SER A 42 6.26 -9.79 25.54
C SER A 42 7.61 -9.10 25.83
N CYS A 43 8.40 -8.79 24.79
CA CYS A 43 9.74 -8.20 24.97
C CYS A 43 9.75 -6.67 24.88
N VAL A 44 9.03 -6.07 23.93
CA VAL A 44 9.02 -4.63 23.62
C VAL A 44 7.60 -4.06 23.48
N PRO A 45 6.74 -4.20 24.50
CA PRO A 45 5.34 -3.78 24.41
C PRO A 45 5.17 -2.30 24.06
N SER A 46 6.07 -1.42 24.53
CA SER A 46 6.04 0.01 24.21
C SER A 46 6.30 0.31 22.74
N LYS A 47 7.19 -0.45 22.08
CA LYS A 47 7.49 -0.28 20.65
C LYS A 47 6.40 -0.84 19.77
N LEU A 48 5.82 -1.97 20.17
CA LEU A 48 4.64 -2.50 19.51
C LEU A 48 3.49 -1.48 19.56
N ALA A 49 3.23 -0.89 20.73
CA ALA A 49 2.21 0.15 20.87
C ALA A 49 2.49 1.39 20.00
N GLN A 50 3.76 1.82 19.86
CA GLN A 50 4.12 2.91 18.94
C GLN A 50 3.89 2.55 17.46
N ALA A 51 4.13 1.30 17.08
CA ALA A 51 3.85 0.83 15.71
C ALA A 51 2.35 0.74 15.43
N GLU A 52 1.56 0.28 16.41
CA GLU A 52 0.10 0.26 16.37
C GLU A 52 -0.46 1.69 16.26
N GLU A 53 -0.02 2.60 17.13
CA GLU A 53 -0.41 4.01 17.11
C GLU A 53 -0.11 4.68 15.76
N LEU A 54 1.09 4.44 15.20
CA LEU A 54 1.44 4.97 13.88
C LEU A 54 0.50 4.44 12.79
N LEU A 55 0.23 3.13 12.78
CA LEU A 55 -0.67 2.53 11.78
C LEU A 55 -2.10 3.07 11.93
N ASP A 56 -2.61 3.16 13.16
CA ASP A 56 -3.95 3.65 13.48
C ASP A 56 -4.12 5.11 13.04
N ASN A 57 -3.11 5.95 13.29
CA ASN A 57 -3.08 7.33 12.84
C ASN A 57 -3.11 7.42 11.30
N ILE A 58 -2.36 6.57 10.60
CA ILE A 58 -2.36 6.55 9.12
C ILE A 58 -3.72 6.13 8.59
N VAL A 59 -4.30 5.05 9.11
CA VAL A 59 -5.62 4.53 8.71
C VAL A 59 -6.70 5.59 8.92
N THR A 60 -6.65 6.29 10.06
CA THR A 60 -7.58 7.37 10.40
C THR A 60 -7.42 8.59 9.49
N LEU A 61 -6.18 9.05 9.27
CA LEU A 61 -5.90 10.21 8.42
C LEU A 61 -6.16 9.95 6.94
N TYR A 62 -5.89 8.72 6.49
CA TYR A 62 -6.18 8.29 5.13
C TYR A 62 -7.68 8.05 4.93
N ASN A 63 -8.44 7.82 6.01
CA ASN A 63 -9.87 7.51 6.01
C ASN A 63 -10.19 6.19 5.28
N HIS A 64 -9.42 5.15 5.58
CA HIS A 64 -9.61 3.81 5.02
C HIS A 64 -9.77 2.75 6.12
N ALA A 65 -10.24 1.57 5.75
CA ALA A 65 -10.17 0.39 6.62
C ALA A 65 -8.74 -0.16 6.65
N TYR A 66 -8.42 -0.96 7.68
CA TYR A 66 -7.16 -1.69 7.70
C TYR A 66 -7.04 -2.63 6.50
N PRO A 67 -5.85 -2.71 5.87
CA PRO A 67 -5.62 -3.65 4.79
C PRO A 67 -5.64 -5.10 5.33
N PRO A 68 -5.98 -6.10 4.49
CA PRO A 68 -6.04 -7.50 4.91
C PRO A 68 -4.74 -8.04 5.52
N ASN A 69 -3.59 -7.46 5.18
CA ASN A 69 -2.28 -7.82 5.73
C ASN A 69 -1.77 -6.84 6.80
N LYS A 70 -2.68 -6.30 7.63
CA LYS A 70 -2.32 -5.38 8.73
C LYS A 70 -1.18 -5.88 9.62
N ASP A 71 -1.10 -7.18 9.90
CA ASP A 71 -0.13 -7.75 10.83
C ASP A 71 1.28 -7.79 10.23
N GLU A 72 1.37 -8.00 8.91
CA GLU A 72 2.62 -7.89 8.14
C GLU A 72 3.13 -6.45 8.16
N ILE A 73 2.22 -5.50 7.91
CA ILE A 73 2.52 -4.06 7.98
C ILE A 73 2.99 -3.67 9.37
N LEU A 74 2.27 -4.10 10.40
CA LEU A 74 2.59 -3.80 11.79
C LEU A 74 3.97 -4.32 12.16
N LEU A 75 4.29 -5.54 11.75
CA LEU A 75 5.61 -6.14 11.98
C LEU A 75 6.72 -5.38 11.23
N GLN A 76 6.46 -4.89 10.02
CA GLN A 76 7.42 -4.07 9.27
C GLN A 76 7.65 -2.70 9.93
N LEU A 77 6.59 -2.04 10.43
CA LEU A 77 6.70 -0.78 11.16
C LEU A 77 7.46 -0.95 12.48
N LEU A 78 7.12 -1.97 13.26
CA LEU A 78 7.83 -2.32 14.48
C LEU A 78 9.32 -2.59 14.20
N SER A 79 9.60 -3.34 13.14
CA SER A 79 10.97 -3.65 12.74
C SER A 79 11.77 -2.38 12.43
N TYR A 80 11.13 -1.40 11.78
CA TYR A 80 11.76 -0.11 11.51
C TYR A 80 11.97 0.72 12.79
N LEU A 81 11.01 0.76 13.70
CA LEU A 81 11.15 1.47 14.97
C LEU A 81 12.27 0.89 15.84
N LEU A 82 12.37 -0.45 15.92
CA LEU A 82 13.47 -1.13 16.61
C LEU A 82 14.81 -0.85 15.94
N TYR A 83 14.83 -0.82 14.60
CA TYR A 83 16.03 -0.48 13.85
C TYR A 83 16.54 0.93 14.17
N LEU A 84 15.64 1.92 14.24
CA LEU A 84 16.01 3.32 14.55
C LEU A 84 16.62 3.50 15.94
N GLU A 85 16.27 2.64 16.90
CA GLU A 85 16.88 2.69 18.24
C GLU A 85 18.29 2.09 18.29
N GLN A 86 18.60 1.18 17.38
CA GLN A 86 19.84 0.40 17.43
C GLN A 86 20.90 0.88 16.47
N PHE A 87 20.49 1.46 15.35
CA PHE A 87 21.38 1.84 14.26
C PHE A 87 21.23 3.33 14.01
N VAL A 88 22.21 4.10 14.50
CA VAL A 88 22.21 5.57 14.45
C VAL A 88 22.50 6.11 13.04
N GLU A 89 23.18 5.35 12.17
CA GLU A 89 23.49 5.78 10.81
C GLU A 89 23.50 4.63 9.80
N PHE A 90 22.63 4.71 8.79
CA PHE A 90 22.77 3.96 7.54
C PHE A 90 22.05 4.68 6.38
N ASP A 91 22.69 5.71 5.82
CA ASP A 91 22.05 6.58 4.82
C ASP A 91 22.53 6.38 3.38
N SER A 92 23.34 5.35 3.06
CA SER A 92 23.94 5.26 1.71
C SER A 92 23.42 4.13 0.81
N PHE A 93 23.02 2.96 1.35
CA PHE A 93 22.67 1.81 0.48
C PHE A 93 21.18 1.73 0.11
N ILE A 94 20.29 2.31 0.92
CA ILE A 94 18.82 2.20 0.76
C ILE A 94 18.21 3.42 0.02
N VAL A 95 18.98 4.49 -0.21
CA VAL A 95 18.43 5.83 -0.56
C VAL A 95 18.06 6.01 -2.03
N SER A 96 18.81 5.45 -2.99
CA SER A 96 18.57 5.75 -4.41
C SER A 96 17.31 5.09 -4.98
N LYS A 97 17.05 3.81 -4.65
CA LYS A 97 15.86 3.09 -5.14
C LYS A 97 14.57 3.52 -4.43
N ARG A 98 14.67 3.97 -3.16
CA ARG A 98 13.53 4.52 -2.41
C ARG A 98 12.99 5.80 -3.03
N GLY A 99 13.86 6.72 -3.43
CA GLY A 99 13.43 7.98 -4.02
C GLY A 99 12.56 7.78 -5.25
N TYR A 100 12.93 6.84 -6.13
CA TYR A 100 12.12 6.51 -7.31
C TYR A 100 10.74 5.97 -6.94
N VAL A 101 10.67 4.93 -6.10
CA VAL A 101 9.38 4.31 -5.73
C VAL A 101 8.49 5.31 -5.00
N THR A 102 9.06 6.11 -4.10
CA THR A 102 8.30 7.10 -3.34
C THR A 102 7.80 8.24 -4.24
N ASN A 103 8.57 8.64 -5.26
CA ASN A 103 8.10 9.59 -6.27
C ASN A 103 6.92 9.04 -7.08
N VAL A 104 6.93 7.75 -7.44
CA VAL A 104 5.79 7.11 -8.11
C VAL A 104 4.58 7.07 -7.15
N LEU A 105 4.76 6.64 -5.92
CA LEU A 105 3.68 6.62 -4.91
C LEU A 105 3.09 8.01 -4.66
N ASN A 106 3.91 9.06 -4.65
CA ASN A 106 3.44 10.43 -4.51
C ASN A 106 2.59 10.90 -5.70
N LYS A 107 2.87 10.40 -6.90
CA LYS A 107 2.09 10.74 -8.10
C LYS A 107 0.77 9.97 -8.13
N GLU A 108 0.81 8.68 -7.84
CA GLU A 108 -0.35 7.79 -7.96
C GLU A 108 -1.27 7.84 -6.73
N PHE A 109 -0.70 8.05 -5.54
CA PHE A 109 -1.41 8.00 -4.25
C PHE A 109 -1.07 9.21 -3.35
N PRO A 110 -1.33 10.46 -3.78
CA PRO A 110 -0.93 11.67 -3.05
C PRO A 110 -1.58 11.77 -1.66
N ILE A 111 -2.88 11.43 -1.54
CA ILE A 111 -3.64 11.50 -0.28
C ILE A 111 -3.06 10.52 0.74
N PHE A 112 -2.80 9.29 0.31
CA PHE A 112 -2.12 8.27 1.13
C PHE A 112 -0.75 8.78 1.63
N CYS A 113 0.07 9.32 0.72
CA CYS A 113 1.39 9.82 1.08
C CYS A 113 1.32 11.00 2.06
N GLU A 114 0.33 11.88 1.92
CA GLU A 114 0.09 13.00 2.85
C GLU A 114 -0.34 12.50 4.23
N ALA A 115 -1.25 11.54 4.30
CA ALA A 115 -1.67 10.90 5.56
C ALA A 115 -0.48 10.27 6.30
N VAL A 116 0.38 9.55 5.56
CA VAL A 116 1.61 8.97 6.12
C VAL A 116 2.56 10.03 6.66
N ARG A 117 2.81 11.12 5.91
CA ARG A 117 3.67 12.22 6.36
C ARG A 117 3.15 12.87 7.62
N LYS A 118 1.84 13.14 7.68
CA LYS A 118 1.22 13.75 8.83
C LYS A 118 1.32 12.85 10.06
N ALA A 119 0.96 11.57 9.93
CA ALA A 119 1.08 10.61 11.02
C ALA A 119 2.52 10.50 11.55
N VAL A 120 3.51 10.43 10.67
CA VAL A 120 4.93 10.36 11.05
C VAL A 120 5.39 11.62 11.77
N ASN A 121 4.98 12.80 11.30
CA ASN A 121 5.31 14.07 11.95
C ASN A 121 4.68 14.19 13.34
N ASP A 122 3.46 13.68 13.52
CA ASP A 122 2.73 13.74 14.80
C ASP A 122 3.36 12.85 15.88
N MET A 123 3.99 11.73 15.51
CA MET A 123 4.68 10.82 16.44
C MET A 123 5.90 11.44 17.15
N LYS A 124 6.51 12.48 16.56
CA LYS A 124 7.73 13.15 17.09
C LYS A 124 8.88 12.19 17.44
N ILE A 125 9.01 11.07 16.73
CA ILE A 125 10.09 10.10 16.91
C ILE A 125 11.32 10.58 16.14
N ALA A 126 12.46 10.70 16.84
CA ALA A 126 13.72 11.08 16.22
C ALA A 126 14.11 10.10 15.10
N ASN A 127 14.61 10.63 13.98
CA ASN A 127 15.09 9.85 12.81
C ASN A 127 14.02 9.03 12.07
N LEU A 128 12.73 9.10 12.47
CA LEU A 128 11.64 8.48 11.72
C LEU A 128 11.40 9.27 10.43
N LYS A 129 11.75 8.67 9.28
CA LYS A 129 11.62 9.32 7.97
C LYS A 129 10.29 8.92 7.32
N ALA A 130 9.43 9.89 7.00
CA ALA A 130 8.15 9.64 6.35
C ALA A 130 8.29 8.89 5.02
N GLU A 131 9.28 9.25 4.20
CA GLU A 131 9.53 8.59 2.90
C GLU A 131 9.87 7.10 3.04
N THR A 132 10.49 6.69 4.16
CA THR A 132 10.70 5.27 4.49
C THR A 132 9.38 4.56 4.75
N VAL A 133 8.50 5.19 5.52
CA VAL A 133 7.19 4.64 5.88
C VAL A 133 6.28 4.58 4.65
N ILE A 134 6.31 5.60 3.79
CA ILE A 134 5.61 5.58 2.49
C ILE A 134 6.11 4.41 1.63
N PHE A 135 7.43 4.21 1.54
CA PHE A 135 7.98 3.09 0.78
C PHE A 135 7.50 1.74 1.31
N PHE A 136 7.56 1.51 2.63
CA PHE A 136 7.12 0.23 3.21
C PHE A 136 5.63 0.00 3.01
N LEU A 137 4.81 0.98 3.39
CA LEU A 137 3.36 0.82 3.31
C LEU A 137 2.89 0.79 1.86
N GLY A 138 3.38 1.68 1.00
CA GLY A 138 2.97 1.72 -0.40
C GLY A 138 3.35 0.47 -1.20
N THR A 139 4.33 -0.31 -0.75
CA THR A 139 4.70 -1.59 -1.36
C THR A 139 4.04 -2.80 -0.71
N LEU A 140 3.56 -2.68 0.53
CA LEU A 140 2.94 -3.77 1.29
C LEU A 140 1.42 -3.67 1.39
N TRP A 141 0.81 -2.50 1.22
CA TRP A 141 -0.62 -2.28 1.46
C TRP A 141 -1.48 -3.01 0.41
N LYS A 142 -1.97 -4.21 0.79
CA LYS A 142 -2.84 -5.00 -0.09
C LYS A 142 -4.15 -4.26 -0.31
N GLY A 143 -4.46 -3.96 -1.58
CA GLY A 143 -5.67 -3.23 -1.97
C GLY A 143 -5.44 -1.76 -2.33
N LEU A 144 -4.23 -1.20 -2.14
CA LEU A 144 -4.01 0.24 -2.33
C LEU A 144 -4.35 0.73 -3.75
N ALA A 145 -3.91 -0.02 -4.76
CA ALA A 145 -4.17 0.30 -6.16
C ALA A 145 -5.62 -0.03 -6.57
N GLU A 146 -6.17 -1.12 -6.06
CA GLU A 146 -7.56 -1.53 -6.33
C GLU A 146 -8.57 -0.56 -5.73
N GLU A 147 -8.28 0.02 -4.55
CA GLU A 147 -9.13 1.00 -3.87
C GLU A 147 -9.19 2.31 -4.65
N THR A 148 -8.04 2.85 -5.06
CA THR A 148 -7.99 4.06 -5.90
C THR A 148 -8.73 3.86 -7.22
N ARG A 149 -8.65 2.66 -7.82
CA ARG A 149 -9.40 2.32 -9.03
C ARG A 149 -10.91 2.25 -8.83
N LYS A 150 -11.41 2.02 -7.61
CA LYS A 150 -12.86 2.07 -7.31
C LYS A 150 -13.38 3.51 -7.26
N GLU A 151 -12.52 4.47 -6.92
CA GLU A 151 -12.87 5.89 -6.90
C GLU A 151 -12.90 6.52 -8.30
N ILE A 152 -12.13 5.97 -9.25
CA ILE A 152 -12.14 6.40 -10.64
C ILE A 152 -13.37 5.79 -11.34
N GLU A 153 -14.35 6.63 -11.69
CA GLU A 153 -15.49 6.16 -12.47
C GLU A 153 -15.02 5.52 -13.79
N PRO A 154 -15.56 4.35 -14.17
CA PRO A 154 -15.21 3.71 -15.43
C PRO A 154 -15.51 4.65 -16.61
N VAL A 155 -14.57 4.73 -17.56
CA VAL A 155 -14.75 5.57 -18.74
C VAL A 155 -15.95 5.06 -19.54
N ARG A 156 -16.94 5.92 -19.73
CA ARG A 156 -18.14 5.60 -20.51
C ARG A 156 -17.78 5.63 -21.98
N ILE A 157 -17.87 4.47 -22.65
CA ILE A 157 -17.55 4.33 -24.07
C ILE A 157 -18.80 3.89 -24.80
N LEU A 158 -19.17 4.67 -25.81
CA LEU A 158 -20.21 4.32 -26.76
C LEU A 158 -19.60 3.50 -27.90
N VAL A 159 -20.12 2.29 -28.12
CA VAL A 159 -19.69 1.43 -29.24
C VAL A 159 -20.77 1.41 -30.30
N ALA A 160 -20.41 1.81 -31.52
CA ALA A 160 -21.29 1.81 -32.68
C ALA A 160 -20.54 1.36 -33.95
N SER A 161 -21.25 0.68 -34.85
CA SER A 161 -20.75 0.33 -36.18
C SER A 161 -21.84 0.53 -37.22
N GLN A 162 -21.45 1.11 -38.36
CA GLN A 162 -22.32 1.24 -39.54
C GLN A 162 -22.52 -0.08 -40.30
N LEU A 163 -21.77 -1.13 -39.96
CA LEU A 163 -21.84 -2.43 -40.65
C LEU A 163 -23.05 -3.25 -40.19
N SER A 164 -23.18 -3.46 -38.87
CA SER A 164 -24.28 -4.23 -38.30
C SER A 164 -24.31 -4.16 -36.77
N VAL A 165 -25.44 -4.57 -36.18
CA VAL A 165 -25.60 -4.79 -34.75
C VAL A 165 -24.66 -5.91 -34.25
N SER A 166 -24.45 -6.96 -35.04
CA SER A 166 -23.52 -8.05 -34.68
C SER A 166 -22.07 -7.57 -34.61
N ASN A 167 -21.66 -6.69 -35.52
CA ASN A 167 -20.34 -6.08 -35.48
C ASN A 167 -20.17 -5.14 -34.28
N THR A 168 -21.22 -4.40 -33.91
CA THR A 168 -21.22 -3.56 -32.70
C THR A 168 -21.02 -4.39 -31.44
N ARG A 169 -21.72 -5.54 -31.30
CA ARG A 169 -21.53 -6.46 -30.17
C ARG A 169 -20.14 -7.10 -30.16
N PHE A 170 -19.63 -7.46 -31.34
CA PHE A 170 -18.27 -7.99 -31.47
C PHE A 170 -17.22 -6.97 -30.99
N LEU A 171 -17.27 -5.73 -31.47
CA LEU A 171 -16.37 -4.66 -31.03
C LEU A 171 -16.49 -4.41 -29.52
N LYS A 172 -17.72 -4.37 -29.00
CA LYS A 172 -17.96 -4.24 -27.56
C LYS A 172 -17.30 -5.36 -26.76
N SER A 173 -17.37 -6.60 -27.24
CA SER A 173 -16.71 -7.74 -26.59
C SER A 173 -15.17 -7.63 -26.59
N ILE A 174 -14.58 -7.11 -27.66
CA ILE A 174 -13.13 -6.86 -27.75
C ILE A 174 -12.70 -5.77 -26.75
N VAL A 175 -13.44 -4.66 -26.70
CA VAL A 175 -13.15 -3.55 -25.78
C VAL A 175 -13.34 -4.00 -24.34
N ALA A 176 -14.41 -4.73 -24.03
CA ALA A 176 -14.65 -5.28 -22.70
C ALA A 176 -13.52 -6.21 -22.24
N SER A 177 -13.04 -7.09 -23.13
CA SER A 177 -11.94 -8.02 -22.83
C SER A 177 -10.63 -7.29 -22.49
N ARG A 178 -10.33 -6.21 -23.23
CA ARG A 178 -9.06 -5.49 -23.10
C ARG A 178 -9.01 -4.51 -21.94
N PHE A 179 -10.12 -3.82 -21.67
CA PHE A 179 -10.17 -2.74 -20.69
C PHE A 179 -10.91 -3.11 -19.40
N GLN A 180 -11.62 -4.25 -19.39
CA GLN A 180 -12.27 -4.83 -18.21
C GLN A 180 -13.09 -3.78 -17.43
N ASN A 181 -12.84 -3.65 -16.13
CA ASN A 181 -13.58 -2.79 -15.23
C ASN A 181 -13.25 -1.29 -15.39
N GLN A 182 -12.32 -0.93 -16.29
CA GLN A 182 -11.94 0.46 -16.53
C GLN A 182 -12.93 1.19 -17.45
N VAL A 183 -13.82 0.46 -18.12
CA VAL A 183 -14.77 1.03 -19.10
C VAL A 183 -16.19 0.55 -18.85
N MET A 184 -17.15 1.45 -19.03
CA MET A 184 -18.57 1.14 -19.07
C MET A 184 -19.06 1.25 -20.51
N LEU A 185 -19.47 0.12 -21.10
CA LEU A 185 -19.76 0.03 -22.53
C LEU A 185 -21.25 0.10 -22.84
N PHE A 186 -21.64 1.13 -23.59
CA PHE A 186 -23.01 1.34 -24.02
C PHE A 186 -23.18 0.93 -25.49
N GLU A 187 -24.34 0.36 -25.81
CA GLU A 187 -24.81 0.17 -27.18
C GLU A 187 -25.77 1.32 -27.49
N MET A 188 -25.64 1.94 -28.66
CA MET A 188 -26.69 2.84 -29.14
C MET A 188 -27.97 2.03 -29.40
N LYS A 189 -29.05 2.39 -28.72
CA LYS A 189 -30.41 2.15 -29.21
C LYS A 189 -30.80 3.37 -30.04
N GLU A 190 -31.60 3.20 -31.10
CA GLU A 190 -32.04 4.32 -31.97
C GLU A 190 -32.63 5.51 -31.17
N ALA A 191 -33.26 5.25 -30.03
CA ALA A 191 -33.78 6.29 -29.13
C ALA A 191 -32.68 7.22 -28.56
N ASN A 192 -31.46 6.73 -28.37
CA ASN A 192 -30.34 7.45 -27.74
C ASN A 192 -29.59 8.38 -28.71
N LEU A 193 -29.75 8.19 -30.03
CA LEU A 193 -29.24 9.11 -31.07
C LEU A 193 -29.87 10.50 -30.92
N ASN A 194 -31.17 10.54 -30.66
CA ASN A 194 -31.91 11.80 -30.55
C ASN A 194 -31.54 12.58 -29.28
N GLU A 195 -31.26 11.88 -28.17
CA GLU A 195 -30.90 12.53 -26.89
C GLU A 195 -29.47 13.09 -26.90
N GLU A 196 -28.48 12.35 -27.42
CA GLU A 196 -27.11 12.86 -27.49
C GLU A 196 -26.92 13.95 -28.56
N ASP A 197 -27.62 13.87 -29.69
CA ASP A 197 -27.58 14.89 -30.73
C ASP A 197 -28.26 16.21 -30.28
N LEU A 198 -29.25 16.12 -29.37
CA LEU A 198 -29.85 17.28 -28.69
C LEU A 198 -28.92 17.90 -27.62
N LEU A 199 -28.09 17.09 -26.96
CA LEU A 199 -27.11 17.56 -25.98
C LEU A 199 -25.88 18.19 -26.64
N ALA A 200 -25.41 17.64 -27.76
CA ALA A 200 -24.28 18.17 -28.53
C ALA A 200 -24.59 19.52 -29.21
N LYS A 201 -25.86 19.78 -29.54
CA LYS A 201 -26.33 21.05 -30.14
C LYS A 201 -26.60 22.17 -29.13
N LYS A 202 -26.48 21.88 -27.83
CA LYS A 202 -26.69 22.86 -26.73
C LYS A 202 -25.38 23.45 -26.17
N ASN A 203 -24.22 23.06 -26.71
CA ASN A 203 -22.92 23.67 -26.42
C ASN A 203 -22.42 24.47 -27.62
#